data_AF-A0A1H6F775-F1
#
_entry.id   AF-A0A1H6F775-F1
#
_cell.length_a   1.000
_cell.length_b   1.000
_cell.length_c   1.000
_cell.angle_alpha   90.00
_cell.angle_beta   90.00
_cell.angle_gamma   90.00
#
_symmetry.space_group_name_H-M   'P 1'
#
loop_
_entity.id
_entity.type
_entity.pdbx_description
1 polymer ?
#
loop_
_entity_poly.entity_id
_entity_poly.type
_entity_poly.pdbx_seq_one_letter_code
_entity_poly.pdbx_strand_id
1 'polypeptide(L)'
;MNTTKFYNPHFVEINENQSLMTNEYVKSNLINGNVKSNEYILNEKVVFIDYYLDISETELVIRQLHPEIDLRFHKNEVVSGEFKKYDTVQIDLSGTITDSRIIVYNANHDFIYEKAFKVDTGEVWFIEKTYYDTVNDITYDFSYDPLTGNFLSLSIIDPFDTVDTENRTLKPADIGVGNNDYDFSWVGFEYYQNALPVLPTT
;
A
#
# COMPACT_ATOMS: atom_id res chain seq x y z
N MET A 1 -23.31 3.29 10.62
CA MET A 1 -23.89 3.57 9.28
C MET A 1 -23.05 2.81 8.27
N ASN A 2 -23.69 2.02 7.41
CA ASN A 2 -22.99 1.26 6.38
C ASN A 2 -23.17 2.00 5.05
N THR A 3 -22.07 2.21 4.33
CA THR A 3 -22.07 2.91 3.04
C THR A 3 -21.18 2.18 2.06
N THR A 4 -21.53 2.23 0.77
CA THR A 4 -20.71 1.66 -0.31
C THR A 4 -20.18 2.80 -1.17
N LYS A 5 -18.90 2.70 -1.54
CA LYS A 5 -18.25 3.58 -2.52
C LYS A 5 -17.63 2.75 -3.63
N PHE A 6 -17.49 3.35 -4.80
CA PHE A 6 -16.88 2.71 -5.96
C PHE A 6 -15.66 3.52 -6.40
N TYR A 7 -14.63 2.83 -6.83
CA TYR A 7 -13.39 3.43 -7.30
C TYR A 7 -12.93 2.75 -8.58
N ASN A 8 -12.24 3.48 -9.46
CA ASN A 8 -11.50 2.85 -10.54
C ASN A 8 -10.23 2.12 -10.01
N PRO A 9 -9.46 1.41 -10.84
CA PRO A 9 -8.23 0.74 -10.40
C PRO A 9 -7.15 1.66 -9.82
N HIS A 10 -7.26 2.97 -10.06
CA HIS A 10 -6.38 4.00 -9.51
C HIS A 10 -6.95 4.66 -8.25
N PHE A 11 -7.94 4.05 -7.60
CA PHE A 11 -8.60 4.57 -6.39
C PHE A 11 -9.24 5.97 -6.53
N VAL A 12 -9.59 6.38 -7.76
CA VAL A 12 -10.40 7.58 -8.00
C VAL A 12 -11.88 7.23 -7.85
N GLU A 13 -12.61 7.96 -7.01
CA GLU A 13 -14.03 7.71 -6.75
C GLU A 13 -14.86 7.84 -8.04
N ILE A 14 -15.69 6.83 -8.31
CA ILE A 14 -16.64 6.78 -9.42
C ILE A 14 -18.04 6.48 -8.87
N ASN A 15 -19.08 6.78 -9.64
CA ASN A 15 -20.43 6.38 -9.27
C ASN A 15 -20.75 4.94 -9.71
N GLU A 16 -21.84 4.39 -9.16
CA GLU A 16 -22.29 3.02 -9.46
C GLU A 16 -22.52 2.80 -10.97
N ASN A 17 -23.16 3.73 -11.67
CA ASN A 17 -23.38 3.62 -13.12
C ASN A 17 -22.07 3.55 -13.91
N GLN A 18 -21.03 4.29 -13.48
CA GLN A 18 -19.71 4.21 -14.09
C GLN A 18 -19.06 2.85 -13.84
N SER A 19 -19.17 2.30 -12.63
CA SER A 19 -18.61 0.98 -12.31
C SER A 19 -19.21 -0.16 -13.16
N LEU A 20 -20.51 -0.06 -13.49
CA LEU A 20 -21.20 -1.03 -14.36
C LEU A 20 -20.76 -0.96 -15.83
N MET A 21 -20.03 0.09 -16.22
CA MET A 21 -19.51 0.26 -17.59
C MET A 21 -18.02 -0.08 -17.71
N THR A 22 -17.34 -0.40 -16.61
CA THR A 22 -15.92 -0.73 -16.61
C THR A 22 -15.68 -2.22 -16.36
N ASN A 23 -14.63 -2.76 -16.97
CA ASN A 23 -14.25 -4.15 -16.74
C ASN A 23 -13.59 -4.34 -15.38
N GLU A 24 -12.98 -3.29 -14.83
CA GLU A 24 -12.28 -3.34 -13.55
C GLU A 24 -12.71 -2.16 -12.68
N TYR A 25 -13.00 -2.42 -11.41
CA TYR A 25 -13.28 -1.42 -10.39
C TYR A 25 -13.13 -2.00 -8.98
N VAL A 26 -13.05 -1.14 -7.98
CA VAL A 26 -13.03 -1.51 -6.56
C VAL A 26 -14.34 -1.05 -5.92
N LYS A 27 -14.99 -1.96 -5.20
CA LYS A 27 -16.17 -1.65 -4.38
C LYS A 27 -15.77 -1.69 -2.91
N SER A 28 -15.78 -0.52 -2.28
CA SER A 28 -15.46 -0.39 -0.85
C SER A 28 -16.75 -0.42 -0.03
N ASN A 29 -16.81 -1.33 0.94
CA ASN A 29 -17.86 -1.35 1.96
C ASN A 29 -17.32 -0.69 3.22
N LEU A 30 -17.98 0.36 3.70
CA LEU A 30 -17.56 1.13 4.86
C LEU A 30 -18.53 0.93 6.03
N ILE A 31 -17.99 0.84 7.24
CA ILE A 31 -18.74 0.85 8.50
C ILE A 31 -18.32 2.09 9.30
N ASN A 32 -19.29 2.96 9.59
CA ASN A 32 -19.08 4.22 10.30
C ASN A 32 -17.99 5.10 9.63
N GLY A 33 -17.95 5.10 8.30
CA GLY A 33 -16.98 5.89 7.52
C GLY A 33 -15.58 5.29 7.40
N ASN A 34 -15.30 4.16 8.04
CA ASN A 34 -14.03 3.42 7.88
C ASN A 34 -14.21 2.26 6.90
N VAL A 35 -13.20 1.98 6.09
CA VAL A 35 -13.20 0.84 5.17
C VAL A 35 -13.26 -0.45 5.97
N LYS A 36 -14.23 -1.31 5.64
CA LYS A 36 -14.36 -2.65 6.20
C LYS A 36 -13.87 -3.72 5.23
N SER A 37 -14.19 -3.56 3.95
CA SER A 37 -13.64 -4.37 2.88
C SER A 37 -13.55 -3.61 1.58
N ASN A 38 -12.58 -3.96 0.75
CA ASN A 38 -12.49 -3.60 -0.66
C ASN A 38 -12.65 -4.88 -1.48
N GLU A 39 -13.74 -4.99 -2.23
CA GLU A 39 -13.94 -6.03 -3.24
C GLU A 39 -13.32 -5.54 -4.55
N TYR A 40 -12.38 -6.29 -5.12
CA TYR A 40 -11.81 -6.03 -6.42
C TYR A 40 -12.59 -6.80 -7.47
N ILE A 41 -13.19 -6.08 -8.42
CA ILE A 41 -14.08 -6.64 -9.44
C ILE A 41 -13.40 -6.63 -10.79
N LEU A 42 -13.39 -7.78 -11.46
CA LEU A 42 -12.97 -7.93 -12.85
C LEU A 42 -14.07 -8.66 -13.63
N ASN A 43 -14.55 -8.06 -14.71
CA ASN A 43 -15.64 -8.56 -15.55
C ASN A 43 -16.85 -9.00 -14.71
N GLU A 44 -17.32 -8.09 -13.85
CA GLU A 44 -18.48 -8.29 -12.94
C GLU A 44 -18.31 -9.36 -11.86
N LYS A 45 -17.11 -9.95 -11.72
CA LYS A 45 -16.82 -10.93 -10.68
C LYS A 45 -15.84 -10.39 -9.66
N VAL A 46 -16.12 -10.62 -8.38
CA VAL A 46 -15.15 -10.37 -7.32
C VAL A 46 -14.02 -11.38 -7.49
N VAL A 47 -12.80 -10.89 -7.67
CA VAL A 47 -11.59 -11.72 -7.84
C VAL A 47 -10.72 -11.73 -6.60
N PHE A 48 -10.84 -10.72 -5.74
CA PHE A 48 -10.03 -10.56 -4.54
C PHE A 48 -10.74 -9.65 -3.54
N ILE A 49 -10.48 -9.86 -2.25
CA ILE A 49 -11.01 -9.00 -1.19
C ILE A 49 -9.89 -8.63 -0.22
N ASP A 50 -9.67 -7.32 -0.04
CA ASP A 50 -9.00 -6.80 1.16
C ASP A 50 -10.04 -6.64 2.27
N TYR A 51 -9.78 -7.24 3.43
CA TYR A 51 -10.69 -7.24 4.57
C TYR A 51 -10.01 -6.68 5.82
N TYR A 52 -10.60 -5.65 6.42
CA TYR A 52 -10.10 -5.00 7.64
C TYR A 52 -10.74 -5.67 8.85
N LEU A 53 -9.97 -6.56 9.49
CA LEU A 53 -10.46 -7.47 10.52
C LEU A 53 -10.61 -6.76 11.87
N ASP A 54 -11.81 -6.76 12.42
CA ASP A 54 -12.05 -6.23 13.76
C ASP A 54 -11.56 -7.21 14.84
N ILE A 55 -11.26 -6.69 16.03
CA ILE A 55 -10.81 -7.52 17.16
C ILE A 55 -11.82 -8.59 17.59
N SER A 56 -13.10 -8.42 17.26
CA SER A 56 -14.17 -9.39 17.54
C SER A 56 -14.33 -10.47 16.47
N GLU A 57 -13.61 -10.40 15.35
CA GLU A 57 -13.74 -11.29 14.22
C GLU A 57 -12.56 -12.25 14.10
N THR A 58 -12.74 -13.29 13.29
CA THR A 58 -11.66 -14.25 12.98
C THR A 58 -11.60 -14.48 11.48
N GLU A 59 -10.40 -14.71 10.96
CA GLU A 59 -10.16 -15.04 9.55
C GLU A 59 -11.03 -16.22 9.10
N LEU A 60 -11.17 -17.24 9.95
CA LEU A 60 -11.97 -18.43 9.66
C LEU A 60 -13.43 -18.09 9.35
N VAL A 61 -14.04 -17.22 10.16
CA VAL A 61 -15.44 -16.80 9.96
C VAL A 61 -15.59 -16.05 8.64
N ILE A 62 -14.67 -15.14 8.33
CA ILE A 62 -14.73 -14.36 7.09
C ILE A 62 -14.49 -15.26 5.86
N ARG A 63 -13.55 -16.21 5.94
CA ARG A 63 -13.33 -17.19 4.88
C ARG A 63 -14.54 -18.08 4.61
N GLN A 64 -15.34 -18.40 5.64
CA GLN A 64 -16.59 -19.13 5.45
C GLN A 64 -17.66 -18.31 4.72
N LEU A 65 -17.62 -16.98 4.80
CA LEU A 65 -18.51 -16.09 4.04
C LEU A 65 -18.06 -15.91 2.58
N HIS A 66 -16.77 -16.09 2.30
CA HIS A 66 -16.16 -15.94 0.98
C HIS A 66 -15.34 -17.18 0.57
N PRO A 67 -15.97 -18.37 0.42
CA PRO A 67 -15.26 -19.63 0.25
C PRO A 67 -14.56 -19.78 -1.13
N GLU A 68 -14.88 -18.93 -2.10
CA GLU A 68 -14.41 -19.01 -3.49
C GLU A 68 -13.53 -17.81 -3.89
N ILE A 69 -13.11 -16.98 -2.94
CA ILE A 69 -12.37 -15.74 -3.21
C ILE A 69 -11.10 -15.70 -2.35
N ASP A 70 -9.98 -15.34 -2.96
CA ASP A 70 -8.74 -15.06 -2.24
C ASP A 70 -8.88 -13.80 -1.39
N LEU A 71 -8.34 -13.85 -0.17
CA LEU A 71 -8.53 -12.81 0.84
C LEU A 71 -7.18 -12.28 1.32
N ARG A 72 -7.07 -10.98 1.51
CA ARG A 72 -6.04 -10.38 2.35
C ARG A 72 -6.67 -9.76 3.57
N PHE A 73 -6.19 -10.16 4.73
CA PHE A 73 -6.62 -9.64 6.02
C PHE A 73 -5.68 -8.52 6.45
N HIS A 74 -6.23 -7.36 6.77
CA HIS A 74 -5.57 -6.29 7.50
C HIS A 74 -5.91 -6.43 8.98
N LYS A 75 -4.90 -6.69 9.81
CA LYS A 75 -5.04 -7.10 11.21
C LYS A 75 -4.27 -6.16 12.12
N ASN A 76 -4.58 -6.23 13.41
CA ASN A 76 -3.85 -5.54 14.47
C ASN A 76 -3.68 -4.05 14.16
N GLU A 77 -4.76 -3.35 13.85
CA GLU A 77 -4.72 -1.90 13.57
C GLU A 77 -4.07 -1.18 14.76
N VAL A 78 -3.03 -0.39 14.48
CA VAL A 78 -2.45 0.55 15.43
C VAL A 78 -2.53 1.95 14.83
N VAL A 79 -3.16 2.88 15.55
CA VAL A 79 -3.35 4.27 15.13
C VAL A 79 -2.44 5.19 15.93
N SER A 80 -1.73 6.10 15.26
CA SER A 80 -1.05 7.22 15.93
C SER A 80 -1.10 8.45 15.04
N GLY A 81 -1.78 9.48 15.54
CA GLY A 81 -2.09 10.66 14.75
C GLY A 81 -2.90 10.25 13.52
N GLU A 82 -2.38 10.62 12.34
CA GLU A 82 -3.01 10.36 11.04
C GLU A 82 -2.61 9.01 10.43
N PHE A 83 -1.72 8.26 11.08
CA PHE A 83 -1.18 7.02 10.53
C PHE A 83 -1.88 5.79 11.08
N LYS A 84 -2.11 4.82 10.21
CA LYS A 84 -2.67 3.51 10.54
C LYS A 84 -1.71 2.41 10.09
N LYS A 85 -1.23 1.60 11.03
CA LYS A 85 -0.42 0.40 10.76
C LYS A 85 -1.31 -0.83 10.79
N TYR A 86 -1.11 -1.73 9.84
CA TYR A 86 -1.68 -3.08 9.85
C TYR A 86 -0.59 -4.14 9.69
N ASP A 87 -0.79 -5.28 10.32
CA ASP A 87 -0.15 -6.53 9.88
C ASP A 87 -1.08 -7.15 8.83
N THR A 88 -0.56 -7.51 7.66
CA THR A 88 -1.36 -8.09 6.59
C THR A 88 -0.96 -9.52 6.28
N VAL A 89 -1.94 -10.35 5.97
CA VAL A 89 -1.74 -11.72 5.49
C VAL A 89 -2.69 -12.01 4.34
N GLN A 90 -2.16 -12.50 3.22
CA GLN A 90 -2.96 -13.01 2.13
C GLN A 90 -3.11 -14.52 2.27
N ILE A 91 -4.33 -15.00 2.14
CA ILE A 91 -4.69 -16.41 2.24
C ILE A 91 -5.40 -16.81 0.95
N ASP A 92 -4.88 -17.85 0.30
CA ASP A 92 -5.49 -18.40 -0.92
C ASP A 92 -6.70 -19.30 -0.62
N LEU A 93 -7.38 -19.76 -1.67
CA LEU A 93 -8.52 -20.69 -1.56
C LEU A 93 -8.20 -21.97 -0.78
N SER A 94 -6.96 -22.46 -0.81
CA SER A 94 -6.54 -23.65 -0.06
C SER A 94 -6.40 -23.39 1.44
N GLY A 95 -6.38 -22.12 1.85
CA GLY A 95 -6.09 -21.70 3.23
C GLY A 95 -4.60 -21.50 3.50
N THR A 96 -3.77 -21.49 2.45
CA THR A 96 -2.33 -21.27 2.58
C THR A 96 -2.07 -19.77 2.61
N ILE A 97 -1.20 -19.33 3.54
CA ILE A 97 -0.70 -17.96 3.52
C ILE A 97 0.25 -17.83 2.34
N THR A 98 0.02 -16.88 1.44
CA THR A 98 0.86 -16.66 0.25
C THR A 98 1.67 -15.38 0.32
N ASP A 99 1.29 -14.46 1.20
CA ASP A 99 1.95 -13.18 1.38
C ASP A 99 1.73 -12.68 2.82
N SER A 100 2.75 -12.03 3.39
CA SER A 100 2.67 -11.43 4.73
C SER A 100 3.45 -10.12 4.76
N ARG A 101 2.82 -9.06 5.25
CA ARG A 101 3.40 -7.73 5.29
C ARG A 101 3.07 -6.97 6.56
N ILE A 102 3.78 -5.88 6.78
CA ILE A 102 3.34 -4.74 7.58
C ILE A 102 3.14 -3.59 6.61
N ILE A 103 1.97 -2.96 6.64
CA ILE A 103 1.66 -1.79 5.81
C ILE A 103 1.24 -0.65 6.71
N VAL A 104 1.75 0.55 6.43
CA VAL A 104 1.34 1.79 7.09
C VAL A 104 0.73 2.72 6.06
N TYR A 105 -0.44 3.25 6.40
CA TYR A 105 -1.17 4.22 5.61
C TYR A 105 -1.21 5.58 6.30
N ASN A 106 -1.30 6.65 5.51
CA ASN A 106 -1.63 7.99 5.99
C ASN A 106 -3.17 8.18 6.14
N ALA A 107 -3.61 9.40 6.49
CA ALA A 107 -5.04 9.71 6.66
C ALA A 107 -5.87 9.60 5.37
N ASN A 108 -5.23 9.70 4.20
CA ASN A 108 -5.87 9.55 2.90
C ASN A 108 -5.95 8.08 2.44
N HIS A 109 -5.41 7.15 3.24
CA HIS A 109 -5.19 5.75 2.88
C HIS A 109 -4.16 5.53 1.76
N ASP A 110 -3.25 6.48 1.55
CA ASP A 110 -2.05 6.21 0.75
C ASP A 110 -1.06 5.41 1.59
N PHE A 111 -0.48 4.36 1.02
CA PHE A 111 0.58 3.63 1.70
C PHE A 111 1.84 4.51 1.76
N ILE A 112 2.51 4.52 2.90
CA ILE A 112 3.74 5.30 3.12
C ILE A 112 4.92 4.43 3.55
N TYR A 113 4.62 3.19 3.96
CA TYR A 113 5.61 2.21 4.34
C TYR A 113 5.05 0.81 4.14
N GLU A 114 5.87 -0.05 3.55
CA GLU A 114 5.62 -1.47 3.42
C GLU A 114 6.85 -2.26 3.85
N LYS A 115 6.61 -3.38 4.55
CA LYS A 115 7.61 -4.39 4.82
C LYS A 115 7.02 -5.78 4.60
N ALA A 116 7.55 -6.54 3.65
CA ALA A 116 7.09 -7.88 3.36
C ALA A 116 8.04 -8.96 3.91
N PHE A 117 7.45 -10.10 4.27
CA PHE A 117 8.11 -11.26 4.86
C PHE A 117 7.95 -12.48 3.96
N LYS A 118 8.99 -13.30 3.86
CA LYS A 118 8.89 -14.60 3.19
C LYS A 118 8.05 -15.49 4.08
N VAL A 119 7.00 -16.09 3.53
CA VAL A 119 6.03 -16.83 4.33
C VAL A 119 6.64 -18.07 5.02
N ASP A 120 7.61 -18.71 4.38
CA ASP A 120 8.24 -19.94 4.85
C ASP A 120 9.24 -19.74 6.00
N THR A 121 9.94 -18.61 6.00
CA THR A 121 11.04 -18.34 6.93
C THR A 121 10.75 -17.19 7.90
N GLY A 122 9.77 -16.33 7.58
CA GLY A 122 9.51 -15.08 8.30
C GLY A 122 10.60 -14.03 8.11
N GLU A 123 11.57 -14.26 7.22
CA GLU A 123 12.62 -13.28 6.91
C GLU A 123 12.03 -12.11 6.13
N VAL A 124 12.54 -10.91 6.42
CA VAL A 124 12.23 -9.73 5.61
C VAL A 124 12.85 -9.91 4.22
N TRP A 125 12.08 -9.65 3.17
CA TRP A 125 12.59 -9.68 1.79
C TRP A 125 12.31 -8.41 1.00
N PHE A 126 11.47 -7.53 1.53
CA PHE A 126 11.13 -6.27 0.89
C PHE A 126 10.85 -5.21 1.94
N ILE A 127 11.36 -4.00 1.71
CA ILE A 127 11.02 -2.81 2.47
C ILE A 127 10.94 -1.64 1.49
N GLU A 128 9.85 -0.89 1.57
CA GLU A 128 9.63 0.31 0.76
C GLU A 128 8.99 1.42 1.59
N LYS A 129 9.27 2.66 1.22
CA LYS A 129 8.55 3.85 1.67
C LYS A 129 8.14 4.67 0.46
N THR A 130 7.02 5.37 0.58
CA THR A 130 6.53 6.23 -0.51
C THR A 130 6.25 7.62 0.02
N TYR A 131 6.61 8.61 -0.80
CA TYR A 131 6.24 10.01 -0.63
C TYR A 131 5.57 10.53 -1.89
N TYR A 132 4.42 11.18 -1.73
CA TYR A 132 3.71 11.83 -2.82
C TYR A 132 3.83 13.35 -2.69
N ASP A 133 4.49 13.97 -3.67
CA ASP A 133 4.55 15.42 -3.82
C ASP A 133 3.29 15.92 -4.51
N THR A 134 2.32 16.36 -3.72
CA THR A 134 1.04 16.88 -4.20
C THR A 134 1.16 18.16 -5.04
N VAL A 135 2.27 18.91 -4.96
CA VAL A 135 2.45 20.16 -5.70
C VAL A 135 2.82 19.87 -7.16
N ASN A 136 3.71 18.88 -7.36
CA ASN A 136 4.24 18.54 -8.68
C ASN A 136 3.61 17.27 -9.27
N ASP A 137 2.77 16.56 -8.51
CA ASP A 137 2.19 15.25 -8.87
C ASP A 137 3.29 14.22 -9.16
N ILE A 138 4.25 14.10 -8.24
CA ILE A 138 5.38 13.17 -8.34
C ILE A 138 5.35 12.20 -7.16
N THR A 139 5.47 10.91 -7.45
CA THR A 139 5.63 9.86 -6.44
C THR A 139 7.09 9.42 -6.35
N TYR A 140 7.59 9.31 -5.13
CA TYR A 140 8.94 8.89 -4.79
C TYR A 140 8.87 7.58 -4.00
N ASP A 141 9.36 6.50 -4.59
CA ASP A 141 9.39 5.16 -3.97
C ASP A 141 10.82 4.80 -3.55
N PHE A 142 11.05 4.73 -2.24
CA PHE A 142 12.33 4.44 -1.62
C PHE A 142 12.41 2.95 -1.30
N SER A 143 13.27 2.23 -2.00
CA SER A 143 13.52 0.80 -1.74
C SER A 143 14.75 0.61 -0.85
N TYR A 144 14.72 -0.40 0.01
CA TYR A 144 15.81 -0.70 0.94
C TYR A 144 16.23 -2.16 0.88
N ASP A 145 17.49 -2.39 1.24
CA ASP A 145 18.03 -3.72 1.43
C ASP A 145 17.36 -4.34 2.67
N PRO A 146 16.66 -5.48 2.54
CA PRO A 146 15.86 -6.02 3.62
C PRO A 146 16.69 -6.58 4.78
N LEU A 147 17.98 -6.86 4.56
CA LEU A 147 18.88 -7.42 5.57
C LEU A 147 19.54 -6.31 6.41
N THR A 148 19.98 -5.24 5.74
CA THR A 148 20.76 -4.16 6.35
C THR A 148 19.93 -2.93 6.67
N GLY A 149 18.77 -2.76 6.01
CA GLY A 149 17.93 -1.57 6.10
C GLY A 149 18.50 -0.35 5.38
N ASN A 150 19.58 -0.53 4.61
CA ASN A 150 20.20 0.54 3.85
C ASN A 150 19.38 0.89 2.61
N PHE A 151 19.28 2.17 2.30
CA PHE A 151 18.67 2.65 1.06
C PHE A 151 19.38 2.04 -0.17
N LEU A 152 18.58 1.50 -1.10
CA LEU A 152 19.05 0.87 -2.34
C LEU A 152 18.83 1.76 -3.55
N SER A 153 17.63 2.34 -3.67
CA SER A 153 17.25 3.16 -4.80
C SER A 153 15.98 3.95 -4.51
N LEU A 154 15.84 5.06 -5.19
CA LEU A 154 14.64 5.88 -5.24
C LEU A 154 14.11 5.82 -6.67
N SER A 155 12.90 5.30 -6.86
CA SER A 155 12.18 5.35 -8.13
C SER A 155 11.25 6.56 -8.16
N ILE A 156 11.18 7.24 -9.29
CA ILE A 156 10.44 8.50 -9.44
C ILE A 156 9.37 8.33 -10.52
N ILE A 157 8.11 8.44 -10.12
CA ILE A 157 6.96 8.41 -11.01
C ILE A 157 6.50 9.86 -11.19
N ASP A 158 6.80 10.40 -12.37
CA ASP A 158 6.49 11.77 -12.77
C ASP A 158 5.70 11.72 -14.09
N PRO A 159 4.36 11.69 -14.04
CA PRO A 159 3.50 11.50 -15.21
C PRO A 159 3.48 12.73 -16.15
N PHE A 160 4.02 13.87 -15.71
CA PHE A 160 4.01 15.11 -16.48
C PHE A 160 5.39 15.54 -17.00
N ASP A 161 6.41 14.70 -16.81
CA ASP A 161 7.80 14.99 -17.20
C ASP A 161 8.24 16.38 -16.70
N THR A 162 7.95 16.69 -15.42
CA THR A 162 8.40 17.93 -14.78
C THR A 162 9.93 18.09 -14.84
N VAL A 163 10.64 16.95 -14.88
CA VAL A 163 12.05 16.83 -15.20
C VAL A 163 12.20 16.05 -16.51
N ASP A 164 12.84 16.65 -17.51
CA ASP A 164 13.12 16.02 -18.81
C ASP A 164 14.27 15.02 -18.68
N THR A 165 13.96 13.80 -18.26
CA THR A 165 14.92 12.69 -18.13
C THR A 165 14.32 11.33 -18.42
N GLU A 166 15.13 10.47 -19.05
CA GLU A 166 14.79 9.05 -19.22
C GLU A 166 15.18 8.22 -17.97
N ASN A 167 16.01 8.75 -17.07
CA ASN A 167 16.46 8.03 -15.88
C ASN A 167 15.65 8.41 -14.64
N ARG A 168 14.63 7.61 -14.34
CA ARG A 168 13.72 7.77 -13.21
C ARG A 168 14.13 7.02 -11.95
N THR A 169 15.41 6.67 -11.83
CA THR A 169 15.92 5.96 -10.67
C THR A 169 17.22 6.59 -10.17
N LEU A 170 17.26 6.90 -8.89
CA LEU A 170 18.44 7.41 -8.19
C LEU A 170 19.00 6.35 -7.26
N LYS A 171 20.31 6.16 -7.30
CA LYS A 171 21.06 5.26 -6.40
C LYS A 171 21.71 6.07 -5.28
N PRO A 172 22.21 5.42 -4.20
CA PRO A 172 22.82 6.12 -3.07
C PRO A 172 23.96 7.07 -3.47
N ALA A 173 24.73 6.71 -4.50
CA ALA A 173 25.84 7.52 -4.99
C ALA A 173 25.41 8.80 -5.75
N ASP A 174 24.14 8.88 -6.17
CA ASP A 174 23.60 10.00 -6.94
C ASP A 174 23.05 11.10 -6.02
N ILE A 175 22.78 10.79 -4.75
CA ILE A 175 22.13 11.71 -3.80
C ILE A 175 23.06 12.86 -3.40
N GLY A 176 22.56 14.10 -3.51
CA GLY A 176 23.32 15.31 -3.18
C GLY A 176 24.44 15.64 -4.17
N VAL A 177 24.51 14.89 -5.29
CA VAL A 177 25.36 15.22 -6.42
C VAL A 177 24.49 15.97 -7.43
N GLY A 178 24.72 17.28 -7.57
CA GLY A 178 23.95 18.17 -8.47
C GLY A 178 24.11 17.91 -9.97
N ASN A 179 24.46 16.68 -10.35
CA ASN A 179 24.49 16.18 -11.72
C ASN A 179 23.40 15.12 -11.97
N ASN A 180 22.55 14.77 -10.99
CA ASN A 180 21.36 13.97 -11.27
C ASN A 180 20.22 14.92 -11.70
N ASP A 181 19.40 14.50 -12.67
CA ASP A 181 18.40 15.38 -13.31
C ASP A 181 17.32 15.87 -12.32
N TYR A 182 17.14 15.16 -11.20
CA TYR A 182 16.17 15.49 -10.16
C TYR A 182 16.73 16.35 -9.01
N ASP A 183 18.04 16.64 -9.01
CA ASP A 183 18.78 17.30 -7.93
C ASP A 183 18.40 16.81 -6.51
N PHE A 184 18.10 15.51 -6.38
CA PHE A 184 17.56 14.99 -5.12
C PHE A 184 18.60 15.07 -4.00
N SER A 185 18.16 15.58 -2.85
CA SER A 185 18.92 15.61 -1.60
C SER A 185 18.07 15.12 -0.45
N TRP A 186 18.73 14.67 0.63
CA TRP A 186 18.03 14.23 1.81
C TRP A 186 17.41 15.36 2.66
N VAL A 187 17.67 16.62 2.35
CA VAL A 187 17.15 17.76 3.12
C VAL A 187 15.62 17.76 3.02
N GLY A 188 14.94 17.59 4.15
CA GLY A 188 13.48 17.46 4.22
C GLY A 188 12.96 16.03 3.98
N PHE A 189 13.84 15.07 3.67
CA PHE A 189 13.54 13.66 3.45
C PHE A 189 14.24 12.74 4.47
N GLU A 190 14.66 13.26 5.62
CA GLU A 190 15.46 12.53 6.61
C GLU A 190 14.74 11.27 7.12
N TYR A 191 13.41 11.29 7.19
CA TYR A 191 12.59 10.13 7.53
C TYR A 191 12.75 8.95 6.57
N TYR A 192 13.04 9.22 5.29
CA TYR A 192 13.21 8.23 4.23
C TYR A 192 14.67 7.74 4.10
N GLN A 193 15.61 8.24 4.90
CA GLN A 193 16.99 7.77 4.84
C GLN A 193 17.16 6.32 5.28
N ASN A 194 16.32 5.85 6.19
CA ASN A 194 16.43 4.51 6.80
C ASN A 194 15.19 3.69 6.53
N ALA A 195 15.33 2.37 6.42
CA ALA A 195 14.23 1.46 6.13
C ALA A 195 13.11 1.50 7.17
N LEU A 196 13.44 1.46 8.46
CA LEU A 196 12.41 1.38 9.51
C LEU A 196 11.88 2.77 9.86
N PRO A 197 10.57 3.01 9.78
CA PRO A 197 9.99 4.24 10.30
C PRO A 197 9.92 4.21 11.82
N VAL A 198 9.83 5.39 12.44
CA VAL A 198 9.40 5.50 13.84
C VAL A 198 7.91 5.17 13.87
N LEU A 199 7.60 3.89 14.06
CA LEU A 199 6.22 3.40 14.05
C LEU A 199 5.46 3.86 15.29
N PRO A 200 4.13 4.00 15.18
CA PRO A 200 3.25 4.01 16.34
C PRO A 200 3.61 2.84 17.26
N THR A 201 4.05 3.12 18.49
CA THR A 201 4.18 2.08 19.51
C THR A 201 2.87 2.00 20.28
N THR A 202 2.50 0.75 20.63
CA THR A 202 1.29 0.35 21.36
C THR A 202 0.80 1.34 22.40
#